data_AF-A0A523UJF2-F1
#
_entry.id   AF-A0A523UJF2-F1
#
_cell.length_a   1.000
_cell.length_b   1.000
_cell.length_c   1.000
_cell.angle_alpha   90.00
_cell.angle_beta   90.00
_cell.angle_gamma   90.00
#
_symmetry.space_group_name_H-M   'P 1'
#
loop_
_entity.id
_entity.type
_entity.pdbx_description
1 polymer ?
#
loop_
_entity_poly.entity_id
_entity_poly.type
_entity_poly.pdbx_seq_one_letter_code
_entity_poly.pdbx_strand_id
1 'polypeptide(L)' 'MPRIEEMYAFVAEDSGPDDEGVVGFMADTGWMPMVGADMDRVESLKPIAEHIARTTSKRIKLLRFTNREELGLITGF' A
#
# COMPACT_ATOMS: atom_id res chain seq x y z
N MET A 1 -11.25 -5.41 -14.64
CA MET A 1 -10.22 -5.66 -13.62
C MET A 1 -10.44 -7.07 -13.09
N PRO A 2 -9.40 -7.92 -13.02
CA PRO A 2 -9.53 -9.28 -12.50
C PRO A 2 -9.74 -9.30 -10.98
N ARG A 3 -10.12 -10.47 -10.45
CA ARG A 3 -10.18 -10.74 -9.00
C ARG A 3 -8.77 -10.55 -8.40
N ILE A 4 -8.70 -9.92 -7.22
CA ILE A 4 -7.45 -9.76 -6.49
C ILE A 4 -7.07 -11.10 -5.87
N GLU A 5 -5.93 -11.65 -6.29
CA GLU A 5 -5.33 -12.88 -5.75
C GLU A 5 -4.08 -12.59 -4.91
N GLU A 6 -3.47 -11.42 -5.11
CA GLU A 6 -2.32 -10.95 -4.36
C GLU A 6 -2.39 -9.44 -4.18
N MET A 7 -1.70 -8.94 -3.17
CA MET A 7 -1.63 -7.53 -2.87
C MET A 7 -0.21 -7.12 -2.58
N TYR A 8 0.18 -5.99 -3.13
CA TYR A 8 1.44 -5.33 -2.88
C TYR A 8 1.16 -4.07 -2.08
N ALA A 9 1.84 -3.89 -0.95
CA ALA A 9 1.67 -2.71 -0.10
C ALA A 9 3.00 -1.99 0.09
N PHE A 10 2.97 -0.66 -0.06
CA PHE A 10 4.05 0.19 0.40
C PHE A 10 3.84 0.47 1.89
N VAL A 11 4.84 0.14 2.70
CA VAL A 11 4.77 0.17 4.17
C VAL A 11 5.93 0.99 4.70
N ALA A 12 5.64 1.95 5.58
CA ALA A 12 6.65 2.72 6.27
C ALA A 12 6.96 2.11 7.64
N GLU A 13 8.25 2.01 7.98
CA GLU A 13 8.69 1.78 9.36
C GLU A 13 8.44 3.06 10.17
N ASP A 14 7.88 2.92 11.37
CA ASP A 14 7.65 4.02 12.30
C ASP A 14 8.64 3.96 13.48
N SER A 15 8.25 3.42 14.63
CA SER A 15 9.08 3.41 15.85
C SER A 15 10.15 2.29 15.87
N GLY A 16 10.14 1.38 14.90
CA GLY A 16 11.05 0.24 14.83
C GLY A 16 10.68 -0.78 13.72
N PRO A 17 11.43 -1.89 13.59
CA PRO A 17 11.22 -2.87 12.53
C PRO A 17 9.89 -3.65 12.65
N ASP A 18 9.32 -3.70 13.85
CA ASP A 18 8.04 -4.35 14.16
C ASP A 18 6.85 -3.37 14.22
N ASP A 19 7.09 -2.09 13.88
CA ASP A 19 6.07 -1.02 13.88
C ASP A 19 5.94 -0.45 12.47
N GLU A 20 4.85 -0.82 11.80
CA GLU A 20 4.65 -0.64 10.37
C GLU A 20 3.26 -0.07 10.06
N GLY A 21 3.22 0.87 9.11
CA GLY A 21 1.97 1.46 8.60
C GLY A 21 1.90 1.46 7.08
N VAL A 22 0.71 1.21 6.52
CA VAL A 22 0.47 1.37 5.07
C VAL A 22 0.61 2.83 4.70
N VAL A 23 1.45 3.11 3.69
CA VAL A 23 1.66 4.48 3.21
C VAL A 23 0.40 4.95 2.50
N GLY A 24 -0.09 6.13 2.88
CA GLY A 24 -1.17 6.82 2.18
C GLY A 24 -0.64 8.04 1.41
N PHE A 25 -1.32 8.39 0.33
CA PHE A 25 -1.09 9.64 -0.38
C PHE A 25 -2.42 10.34 -0.68
N MET A 26 -2.38 11.67 -0.77
CA MET A 26 -3.53 12.45 -1.18
C MET A 26 -3.57 12.50 -2.71
N ALA A 27 -4.63 11.93 -3.30
CA ALA A 27 -4.95 12.12 -4.71
C ALA A 27 -6.11 13.11 -4.87
N ASP A 28 -6.44 13.48 -6.11
CA ASP A 28 -7.52 14.42 -6.41
C ASP A 28 -8.89 13.98 -5.85
N THR A 29 -9.08 12.66 -5.70
CA THR A 29 -10.31 12.05 -5.18
C THR A 29 -10.28 11.79 -3.67
N GLY A 30 -9.20 12.16 -2.98
CA GLY A 30 -9.02 11.98 -1.54
C GLY A 30 -7.82 11.10 -1.16
N TRP A 31 -7.76 10.73 0.12
CA TRP A 31 -6.72 9.85 0.64
C TRP A 31 -6.83 8.46 0.03
N MET A 32 -5.73 7.99 -0.57
CA MET A 32 -5.63 6.65 -1.14
C MET A 32 -4.48 5.88 -0.48
N PRO A 33 -4.69 4.60 -0.13
CA PRO A 33 -3.59 3.74 0.29
C PRO A 33 -2.72 3.39 -0.92
N MET A 34 -1.41 3.29 -0.69
CA MET A 34 -0.46 2.83 -1.70
C MET A 34 -0.43 1.30 -1.74
N VAL A 35 -1.45 0.74 -2.37
CA VAL A 35 -1.58 -0.71 -2.62
C VAL A 35 -1.76 -0.99 -4.11
N GLY A 36 -1.25 -2.13 -4.57
CA GLY A 36 -1.40 -2.62 -5.94
C GLY A 36 -1.88 -4.08 -5.96
N ALA A 37 -2.74 -4.42 -6.92
CA ALA A 37 -3.16 -5.81 -7.17
C ALA A 37 -2.33 -6.51 -8.26
N ASP A 38 -1.41 -5.77 -8.90
CA ASP A 38 -0.53 -6.23 -9.97
C ASP A 38 0.74 -5.35 -10.02
N MET A 39 1.78 -5.86 -10.67
CA MET A 39 3.06 -5.16 -10.73
C MET A 39 3.04 -3.89 -11.58
N ASP A 40 2.21 -3.78 -12.61
CA ASP A 40 2.14 -2.57 -13.43
C ASP A 40 1.66 -1.38 -12.58
N ARG A 41 0.68 -1.62 -11.70
CA ARG A 41 0.22 -0.63 -10.72
C ARG A 41 1.29 -0.31 -9.70
N VAL A 42 2.00 -1.30 -9.18
CA VAL A 42 3.11 -1.10 -8.23
C VAL A 42 4.20 -0.21 -8.84
N GLU A 43 4.64 -0.49 -10.06
CA GLU A 43 5.65 0.32 -10.76
C GLU A 43 5.19 1.78 -10.91
N SER A 44 3.91 2.01 -11.21
CA SER A 44 3.36 3.38 -11.32
C SER A 44 3.37 4.16 -10.00
N LEU A 45 3.35 3.46 -8.85
CA LEU A 45 3.34 4.05 -7.52
C LEU A 45 4.74 4.27 -6.96
N LYS A 46 5.77 3.59 -7.46
CA LYS A 46 7.15 3.71 -6.95
C LYS A 46 7.69 5.14 -6.90
N PRO A 47 7.52 6.00 -7.93
CA PRO A 47 8.03 7.37 -7.88
C PRO A 47 7.40 8.20 -6.74
N ILE A 48 6.13 7.93 -6.43
CA ILE A 48 5.41 8.56 -5.32
C ILE A 48 5.97 8.06 -3.98
N ALA A 49 6.15 6.74 -3.85
CA ALA A 49 6.72 6.14 -2.64
C ALA A 49 8.12 6.67 -2.36
N GLU A 50 8.98 6.77 -3.38
CA GLU A 50 10.31 7.35 -3.25
C GLU A 50 10.26 8.82 -2.82
N HIS A 51 9.33 9.60 -3.36
CA HIS A 51 9.15 10.99 -2.96
C HIS A 51 8.76 11.08 -1.47
N ILE A 52 7.82 10.27 -1.02
CA ILE A 52 7.40 10.22 0.39
C ILE A 52 8.57 9.80 1.28
N ALA A 53 9.29 8.72 0.93
CA ALA A 53 10.45 8.25 1.69
C ALA A 53 11.47 9.38 1.92
N ARG A 54 11.75 10.17 0.88
CA ARG A 54 12.67 11.31 0.95
C ARG A 54 12.13 12.46 1.80
N THR A 55 10.86 12.83 1.67
CA THR A 55 10.29 14.00 2.36
C THR A 55 9.99 13.72 3.83
N THR A 56 9.65 12.48 4.18
CA THR A 56 9.34 12.09 5.56
C THR A 56 10.54 11.49 6.30
N SER A 57 11.68 11.28 5.62
CA SER A 57 12.83 10.52 6.14
C SER A 57 12.46 9.13 6.67
N LYS A 58 11.39 8.51 6.15
CA LYS A 58 10.96 7.17 6.57
C LYS A 58 11.51 6.11 5.63
N ARG A 59 11.85 4.94 6.17
CA ARG A 59 12.14 3.76 5.36
C ARG A 59 10.82 3.18 4.86
N ILE A 60 10.66 3.13 3.54
CA ILE A 60 9.50 2.52 2.89
C ILE A 60 9.90 1.18 2.27
N LYS A 61 9.14 0.14 2.61
CA LYS A 61 9.26 -1.23 2.10
C LYS A 61 8.12 -1.53 1.14
N LEU A 62 8.36 -2.41 0.17
CA LEU A 62 7.34 -2.98 -0.69
C LEU A 62 7.16 -4.44 -0.28
N LEU A 63 5.99 -4.77 0.24
CA LEU A 63 5.66 -6.12 0.70
C LEU A 63 4.65 -6.76 -0.25
N ARG A 64 4.78 -8.08 -0.48
CA ARG A 64 3.83 -8.88 -1.25
C ARG A 64 3.09 -9.82 -0.30
N PHE A 65 1.76 -9.75 -0.32
CA PHE A 65 0.86 -10.63 0.39
C PHE A 65 0.16 -11.53 -0.62
N THR A 66 0.33 -12.83 -0.48
CA THR A 66 -0.19 -13.84 -1.42
C THR A 66 -1.31 -14.70 -0.83
N ASN A 67 -1.48 -14.68 0.49
CA ASN A 67 -2.55 -15.43 1.13
C ASN A 67 -3.82 -14.58 1.16
N ARG A 68 -4.78 -14.92 0.28
CA ARG A 68 -6.12 -14.36 0.32
C ARG A 68 -7.01 -15.20 1.22
N GLU A 69 -7.60 -14.57 2.21
CA GLU A 69 -8.69 -15.11 3.02
C GLU A 69 -9.91 -14.18 2.94
N GLU A 70 -11.09 -14.75 2.73
CA GLU A 70 -12.33 -13.99 2.73
C GLU A 70 -12.95 -14.04 4.12
N LEU A 71 -12.86 -12.93 4.86
CA LEU A 71 -13.29 -12.86 6.27
C LEU A 71 -14.77 -12.50 6.44
N GLY A 72 -15.45 -12.06 5.37
CA GLY A 72 -16.86 -11.68 5.39
C GLY A 72 -17.18 -10.49 4.49
N LEU A 73 -18.45 -10.09 4.48
CA LEU A 73 -18.97 -8.94 3.74
C LEU A 73 -19.33 -7.80 4.71
N ILE A 74 -18.81 -6.61 4.47
CA ILE A 74 -19.24 -5.40 5.17
C ILE A 74 -20.44 -4.81 4.42
N THR A 75 -21.61 -4.83 5.04
CA THR A 75 -22.82 -4.20 4.49
C THR A 75 -23.03 -2.82 5.12
N GLY A 76 -23.16 -1.79 4.28
CA GLY A 76 -23.62 -0.46 4.70
C GLY A 76 -24.94 -0.15 4.01
N PHE A 77 -26.03 -0.11 4.78
CA PHE A 77 -27.29 0.52 4.39
C PHE A 77 -27.61 1.59 5.44
#